data_AF-A0A4Y2AEY0-F1
#
_entry.id   AF-A0A4Y2AEY0-F1
#
_cell.length_a   1.000
_cell.length_b   1.000
_cell.length_c   1.000
_cell.angle_alpha   90.00
_cell.angle_beta   90.00
_cell.angle_gamma   90.00
#
_symmetry.space_group_name_H-M   'P 1'
#
loop_
_entity.id
_entity.type
_entity.pdbx_description
1 polymer ?
#
loop_
_entity_poly.entity_id
_entity_poly.type
_entity_poly.pdbx_seq_one_letter_code
_entity_poly.pdbx_strand_id
1 'polypeptide(L)'
;MLRAKYVYKFHLNDLFPDLAPSYFHLFLKLREFLCSKRFGSDEELENAVTNWFNELAAEEYGMGILMLVDRYDKCLNVGGDYVEK
;
A
#
# COMPACT_ATOMS: atom_id res chain seq x y z
N MET A 1 -2.24 -11.56 -30.34
CA MET A 1 -2.25 -12.38 -29.12
C MET A 1 -1.41 -11.76 -27.97
N LEU A 2 -1.50 -10.44 -27.73
CA LEU A 2 -0.81 -9.76 -26.61
C LEU A 2 -1.66 -8.69 -25.89
N ARG A 3 -2.85 -8.34 -26.42
CA ARG A 3 -3.72 -7.31 -25.82
C ARG A 3 -4.57 -7.80 -24.65
N ALA A 4 -4.68 -9.12 -24.40
CA ALA A 4 -5.57 -9.66 -23.37
C ALA A 4 -4.92 -9.83 -21.98
N LYS A 5 -3.59 -9.72 -21.86
CA LYS A 5 -2.90 -9.87 -20.56
C LYS A 5 -2.91 -8.60 -19.71
N TYR A 6 -3.00 -7.42 -20.32
CA TYR A 6 -3.03 -6.13 -19.60
C TYR A 6 -4.44 -5.72 -19.16
N VAL A 7 -5.48 -6.26 -19.81
CA VAL A 7 -6.88 -5.91 -19.52
C VAL A 7 -7.32 -6.46 -18.15
N TYR A 8 -6.69 -7.53 -17.65
CA TYR A 8 -6.95 -8.04 -16.29
C TYR A 8 -6.17 -7.30 -15.18
N LYS A 9 -5.23 -6.40 -15.51
CA LYS A 9 -4.31 -5.80 -14.52
C LYS A 9 -4.76 -4.43 -13.97
N PHE A 10 -5.90 -3.89 -14.41
CA PHE A 10 -6.30 -2.53 -14.00
C PHE A 10 -7.79 -2.33 -13.68
N HIS A 11 -8.52 -3.41 -13.35
CA HIS A 11 -9.88 -3.29 -12.78
C HIS A 11 -9.91 -3.33 -11.23
N LEU A 12 -8.76 -3.10 -10.58
CA LEU A 12 -8.65 -2.96 -9.12
C LEU A 12 -8.63 -1.50 -8.65
N ASN A 13 -8.62 -0.52 -9.57
CA ASN A 13 -8.45 0.89 -9.20
C ASN A 13 -9.73 1.59 -8.73
N ASP A 14 -10.92 1.08 -9.10
CA ASP A 14 -12.18 1.78 -8.80
C ASP A 14 -12.97 1.15 -7.64
N LEU A 15 -12.56 -0.02 -7.14
CA LEU A 15 -13.27 -0.75 -6.09
C LEU A 15 -12.50 -0.83 -4.76
N PHE A 16 -11.19 -0.57 -4.75
CA PHE A 16 -10.28 -0.97 -3.68
C PHE A 16 -9.33 0.15 -3.21
N PRO A 17 -9.75 1.41 -2.94
CA PRO A 17 -8.97 2.26 -2.06
C PRO A 17 -8.73 1.53 -0.74
N ASP A 18 -9.79 0.99 -0.13
CA ASP A 18 -9.87 0.41 1.23
C ASP A 18 -9.18 -0.94 1.46
N LEU A 19 -8.97 -1.71 0.41
CA LEU A 19 -8.49 -3.08 0.51
C LEU A 19 -7.08 -3.25 -0.06
N ALA A 20 -6.41 -2.15 -0.44
CA ALA A 20 -4.99 -2.13 -0.72
C ALA A 20 -4.23 -1.77 0.59
N PRO A 21 -3.77 -2.76 1.37
CA PRO A 21 -3.11 -2.53 2.67
C PRO A 21 -1.76 -1.83 2.56
N SER A 22 -1.09 -2.06 1.43
CA SER A 22 0.10 -1.33 1.06
C SER A 22 -0.22 0.15 1.10
N TYR A 23 -1.41 0.58 0.64
CA TYR A 23 -1.80 1.98 0.54
C TYR A 23 -2.00 2.67 1.90
N PHE A 24 -2.53 1.98 2.92
CA PHE A 24 -2.84 2.60 4.22
C PHE A 24 -1.78 2.42 5.30
N HIS A 25 -0.99 1.36 5.24
CA HIS A 25 0.02 1.11 6.26
C HIS A 25 1.41 1.48 5.75
N LEU A 26 1.87 0.75 4.72
CA LEU A 26 3.24 0.89 4.22
C LEU A 26 3.47 2.20 3.46
N PHE A 27 2.57 2.55 2.53
CA PHE A 27 2.62 3.79 1.75
C PHE A 27 2.28 5.02 2.59
N LEU A 28 1.46 4.89 3.63
CA LEU A 28 1.21 6.00 4.55
C LEU A 28 2.49 6.36 5.32
N LYS A 29 3.17 5.35 5.90
CA LYS A 29 4.45 5.55 6.60
C LYS A 29 5.56 6.02 5.66
N LEU A 30 5.61 5.46 4.44
CA LEU A 30 6.55 5.92 3.42
C LEU A 30 6.25 7.38 3.03
N ARG A 31 4.99 7.76 2.87
CA ARG A 31 4.60 9.14 2.58
C ARG A 31 5.01 10.08 3.71
N GLU A 32 4.81 9.70 4.97
CA GLU A 32 5.26 10.49 6.12
C GLU A 32 6.79 10.69 6.10
N PHE A 33 7.54 9.61 5.86
CA PHE A 33 8.99 9.67 5.69
C PHE A 33 9.41 10.62 4.56
N LEU A 34 8.78 10.50 3.39
CA LEU A 34 9.08 11.31 2.21
C LEU A 34 8.69 12.78 2.38
N CYS A 35 7.53 13.07 2.97
CA CYS A 35 7.06 14.44 3.20
C CYS A 35 7.97 15.25 4.14
N SER A 36 8.77 14.57 4.98
CA SER A 36 9.72 15.22 5.88
C SER A 36 11.06 15.58 5.22
N LYS A 37 11.29 15.19 3.96
CA LYS A 37 12.58 15.30 3.27
C LYS A 37 12.48 16.04 1.94
N ARG A 38 13.60 16.66 1.55
CA ARG A 38 13.81 17.18 0.20
C ARG A 38 15.02 16.46 -0.38
N PHE A 39 14.91 16.02 -1.63
CA PHE A 39 15.96 15.33 -2.34
C PHE A 39 16.44 16.20 -3.49
N GLY A 40 17.74 16.24 -3.73
CA GLY A 40 18.37 16.98 -4.82
C GLY A 40 18.42 16.23 -6.15
N SER A 41 18.16 14.91 -6.13
CA SER A 41 18.13 14.06 -7.32
C SER A 41 17.26 12.82 -7.12
N ASP A 42 16.89 12.17 -8.22
CA ASP A 42 16.18 10.90 -8.21
C ASP A 42 17.01 9.78 -7.58
N GLU A 43 18.33 9.77 -7.81
CA GLU A 43 19.25 8.79 -7.19
C GLU A 43 19.28 8.92 -5.66
N GLU A 44 19.24 10.15 -5.14
CA GLU A 44 19.15 10.39 -3.69
C GLU A 44 17.81 9.91 -3.12
N LEU A 45 16.71 10.13 -3.84
CA LEU A 45 15.39 9.63 -3.47
C LEU A 45 15.35 8.10 -3.46
N GLU A 46 15.84 7.46 -4.52
CA GLU A 46 15.88 5.99 -4.65
C GLU A 46 16.68 5.35 -3.51
N ASN A 47 17.85 5.91 -3.19
CA ASN A 47 18.67 5.45 -2.07
C ASN A 47 17.97 5.63 -0.73
N ALA A 48 17.30 6.77 -0.52
CA ALA A 48 16.57 7.05 0.72
C ALA A 48 15.39 6.10 0.92
N VAL A 49 14.63 5.81 -0.14
CA VAL A 49 13.52 4.84 -0.10
C VAL A 49 14.04 3.43 0.15
N THR A 50 15.12 3.04 -0.52
CA THR A 50 15.74 1.72 -0.35
C THR A 50 16.22 1.52 1.09
N ASN A 51 16.92 2.50 1.66
CA ASN A 51 17.37 2.44 3.05
C ASN A 51 16.20 2.42 4.03
N TRP A 52 15.14 3.19 3.78
CA TRP A 52 13.93 3.17 4.60
C TRP A 52 13.30 1.78 4.65
N PHE A 53 13.19 1.09 3.50
CA PHE A 53 12.67 -0.28 3.46
C PHE A 53 13.59 -1.30 4.16
N ASN A 54 14.90 -1.09 4.12
CA ASN A 54 15.88 -1.95 4.80
C ASN A 54 15.86 -1.75 6.33
N GLU A 55 15.57 -0.53 6.78
CA GLU A 55 15.45 -0.18 8.21
C GLU A 55 14.07 -0.51 8.77
N LEU A 56 13.07 -0.74 7.90
CA LEU A 56 11.72 -1.05 8.33
C LEU A 56 11.67 -2.40 9.04
N ALA A 57 11.21 -2.39 10.28
CA ALA A 57 11.13 -3.58 11.12
C ALA A 57 10.20 -4.65 10.50
N ALA A 58 10.55 -5.93 10.65
CA ALA A 58 9.74 -7.03 10.11
C ALA A 58 8.31 -7.03 10.68
N GLU A 59 8.16 -6.56 11.91
CA GLU A 59 6.90 -6.38 12.62
C GLU A 59 5.96 -5.41 11.91
N GLU A 60 6.48 -4.40 11.21
CA GLU A 60 5.69 -3.43 10.45
C GLU A 60 5.02 -4.08 9.23
N TYR A 61 5.75 -4.96 8.54
CA TYR A 61 5.15 -5.79 7.50
C TYR A 61 4.09 -6.74 8.07
N GLY A 62 4.36 -7.33 9.24
CA GLY A 62 3.39 -8.18 9.94
C GLY A 62 2.11 -7.44 10.33
N MET A 63 2.22 -6.22 10.87
CA MET A 63 1.08 -5.37 11.21
C MET A 63 0.26 -4.99 9.98
N GLY A 64 0.91 -4.63 8.86
CA GLY A 64 0.22 -4.37 7.59
C GLY A 64 -0.59 -5.59 7.10
N ILE A 65 -0.05 -6.81 7.27
CA ILE A 65 -0.74 -8.06 6.93
C ILE A 65 -1.87 -8.39 7.92
N LEU A 66 -1.76 -8.03 9.19
CA LEU A 66 -2.86 -8.23 10.14
C LEU A 66 -4.01 -7.24 9.89
N MET A 67 -3.69 -5.98 9.58
CA MET A 67 -4.69 -4.97 9.18
C MET A 67 -5.44 -5.37 7.91
N LEU A 68 -4.80 -6.10 7.00
CA LEU A 68 -5.47 -6.72 5.86
C LEU A 68 -6.58 -7.67 6.27
N VAL A 69 -6.25 -8.62 7.14
CA VAL A 69 -7.17 -9.68 7.55
C VAL A 69 -8.41 -9.05 8.21
N ASP A 70 -8.20 -8.06 9.08
CA ASP A 70 -9.29 -7.31 9.73
C ASP A 70 -10.17 -6.54 8.73
N ARG A 71 -9.56 -5.91 7.71
CA ARG A 71 -10.32 -5.20 6.67
C ARG A 71 -11.10 -6.14 5.75
N TYR A 72 -10.49 -7.25 5.34
CA TYR A 72 -11.19 -8.27 4.57
C TYR A 72 -12.37 -8.85 5.35
N ASP A 73 -12.19 -9.14 6.65
CA ASP A 73 -13.27 -9.61 7.52
C ASP A 73 -14.40 -8.58 7.61
N LYS A 74 -14.08 -7.30 7.81
CA LYS A 74 -15.07 -6.20 7.81
C LYS A 74 -15.81 -6.08 6.48
N CYS A 75 -15.13 -6.09 5.34
CA CYS A 75 -15.77 -6.00 4.03
C CYS A 75 -16.69 -7.21 3.76
N LEU A 76 -16.29 -8.41 4.18
CA LEU A 76 -17.11 -9.61 4.04
C LEU A 76 -18.36 -9.56 4.94
N ASN A 77 -18.20 -9.08 6.18
CA ASN A 77 -19.28 -9.02 7.17
C ASN A 77 -20.28 -7.88 6.91
N VAL A 78 -19.90 -6.83 6.19
CA VAL A 78 -20.78 -5.73 5.76
C VAL A 78 -21.39 -6.00 4.37
N GLY A 79 -21.22 -7.21 3.82
CA GLY A 79 -21.81 -7.60 2.53
C GLY A 79 -21.18 -6.89 1.32
N GLY A 80 -19.97 -6.37 1.46
CA GLY A 80 -19.26 -5.64 0.40
C GLY A 80 -19.45 -4.13 0.41
N ASP A 81 -20.21 -3.56 1.36
CA ASP A 81 -20.32 -2.12 1.53
C ASP A 81 -19.07 -1.53 2.21
N TYR A 82 -18.66 -0.35 1.74
CA TYR A 82 -17.45 0.38 2.15
C TYR A 82 -17.49 0.75 3.65
N VAL A 83 -16.45 0.37 4.41
CA VAL A 83 -16.38 0.58 5.87
C VAL A 83 -15.34 1.65 6.19
N GLU A 84 -15.74 2.90 6.05
CA GLU A 84 -14.97 4.05 6.54
C GLU A 84 -15.09 4.15 8.07
N LYS A 85 -13.99 3.89 8.80
CA LYS A 85 -13.76 4.37 10.18
C LYS A 85 -12.27 4.51 10.48
#